data_AF-A0A1Q5LE52-F1
#
_entry.id   AF-A0A1Q5LE52-F1
#
_cell.length_a   1.000
_cell.length_b   1.000
_cell.length_c   1.000
_cell.angle_alpha   90.00
_cell.angle_beta   90.00
_cell.angle_gamma   90.00
#
_symmetry.space_group_name_H-M   'P 1'
#
loop_
_entity.id
_entity.type
_entity.pdbx_description
1 polymer ?
#
loop_
_entity_poly.entity_id
_entity_poly.type
_entity_poly.pdbx_seq_one_letter_code
_entity_poly.pdbx_strand_id
1 'polypeptide(L)'
;MPQHVPPTLTAAVPPGARSSQGAAVRPPRRVVFLSRRDLGNPAAGGSELLVDRLAEGLTALGHEVTLLCGGPAAYRDYRVVSAGGDLGHFLRAPSAFTRHVGDCDLLVEVCNGLPYLAPLWHRGPTLCLVNHVHTELWGMRYPRPAAGIGRRLERWALSGAQRDNLLVAVSESTASALGALGVDPGRIRVVHNGVEEPGRRTPRSAQPMFLAVGRLVEYKRIDLLLRLWERVRPVTGGELVIVGDGPERRRLEALAGPGVVFTGRVSDEEKHRLLCASWLLLHPSAVEGWGLVVTEAATRGTPSIGFDVPGLRDSVDDGVTGALVRGESAFAAAWCALALDHERREAMGRAAAVRAERYRWATTVRRFRAVATEAAARHGTAGRPGGVTARHRATGRDGATAHAPGDPDAGTHDRADLRRAPVGRAE
;
A
#
# COMPACT_ATOMS: atom_id res chain seq x y z
N MET A 1 19.04 6.16 23.76
CA MET A 1 19.62 5.66 22.49
C MET A 1 19.90 6.88 21.63
N PRO A 2 21.16 7.13 21.24
CA PRO A 2 21.54 8.36 20.53
C PRO A 2 20.80 8.44 19.18
N GLN A 3 20.29 9.64 18.88
CA GLN A 3 19.63 9.93 17.61
C GLN A 3 20.69 9.93 16.51
N HIS A 4 20.50 9.10 15.48
CA HIS A 4 21.46 9.01 14.39
C HIS A 4 21.18 10.07 13.33
N VAL A 5 22.20 10.88 13.02
CA VAL A 5 22.21 11.86 11.93
C VAL A 5 23.42 11.54 11.07
N PRO A 6 23.26 11.12 9.80
CA PRO A 6 24.40 10.88 8.91
C PRO A 6 25.20 12.17 8.67
N PRO A 7 26.54 12.15 8.69
CA PRO A 7 27.35 13.31 8.41
C PRO A 7 27.51 13.50 6.89
N THR A 8 26.68 14.34 6.26
CA THR A 8 27.01 15.20 5.09
C THR A 8 25.76 15.93 4.57
N LEU A 9 25.60 17.21 4.95
CA LEU A 9 24.77 18.20 4.24
C LEU A 9 25.35 19.60 4.52
N THR A 10 26.49 19.90 3.91
CA THR A 10 27.00 21.28 3.85
C THR A 10 27.64 21.54 2.49
N ALA A 11 26.82 21.88 1.50
CA ALA A 11 27.26 22.62 0.32
C ALA A 11 26.08 23.43 -0.24
N ALA A 12 26.10 24.73 0.00
CA ALA A 12 25.14 25.67 -0.57
C ALA A 12 25.36 25.79 -2.09
N VAL A 13 24.28 25.62 -2.88
CA VAL A 13 24.28 25.87 -4.33
C VAL A 13 23.97 27.36 -4.58
N PRO A 14 24.75 28.09 -5.41
CA PRO A 14 24.50 29.50 -5.68
C PRO A 14 23.28 29.72 -6.60
N PRO A 15 22.62 30.90 -6.55
CA PRO A 15 21.38 31.14 -7.28
C PRO A 15 21.65 31.41 -8.77
N GLY A 16 21.28 30.45 -9.63
CA GLY A 16 21.21 30.63 -11.08
C GLY A 16 19.97 31.42 -11.52
N ALA A 17 20.16 32.25 -12.54
CA ALA A 17 19.19 33.20 -13.10
C ALA A 17 17.87 32.57 -13.54
N ARG A 18 16.76 33.29 -13.29
CA ARG A 18 15.40 32.89 -13.65
C ARG A 18 15.12 33.23 -15.10
N SER A 19 14.89 32.21 -15.95
CA SER A 19 14.15 32.37 -17.20
C SER A 19 12.69 32.01 -16.97
N SER A 20 11.79 32.87 -17.46
CA SER A 20 10.34 32.76 -17.34
C SER A 20 9.78 31.77 -18.35
N GLN A 21 9.65 30.51 -17.94
CA GLN A 21 8.72 29.53 -18.52
C GLN A 21 7.85 28.98 -17.39
N GLY A 22 6.56 28.73 -17.66
CA GLY A 22 5.52 28.43 -16.66
C GLY A 22 6.02 27.56 -15.52
N ALA A 23 5.82 28.02 -14.28
CA ALA A 23 6.51 27.48 -13.10
C ALA A 23 6.29 25.98 -12.97
N ALA A 24 7.28 25.19 -13.41
CA ALA A 24 7.30 23.75 -13.20
C ALA A 24 7.17 23.49 -11.71
N VAL A 25 6.14 22.73 -11.32
CA VAL A 25 5.93 22.34 -9.93
C VAL A 25 7.18 21.60 -9.46
N ARG A 26 7.89 22.18 -8.49
CA ARG A 26 9.11 21.58 -7.95
C ARG A 26 8.74 20.47 -6.96
N PRO A 27 9.47 19.34 -6.98
CA PRO A 27 9.27 18.28 -6.01
C PRO A 27 9.66 18.76 -4.59
N PRO A 28 9.02 18.24 -3.53
CA PRO A 28 9.34 18.62 -2.15
C PRO A 28 10.79 18.23 -1.83
N ARG A 29 11.59 19.13 -1.23
CA ARG A 29 12.98 18.82 -0.87
C ARG A 29 13.05 18.03 0.42
N ARG A 30 12.33 18.47 1.46
CA ARG A 30 12.27 17.81 2.78
C ARG A 30 11.01 16.97 2.91
N VAL A 31 11.18 15.65 2.99
CA VAL A 31 10.07 14.69 3.10
C VAL A 31 10.17 13.93 4.42
N VAL A 32 9.09 13.91 5.18
CA VAL A 32 9.03 13.23 6.49
C VAL A 32 8.04 12.09 6.43
N PHE A 33 8.47 10.87 6.73
CA PHE A 33 7.59 9.72 6.88
C PHE A 33 7.23 9.50 8.35
N LEU A 34 5.94 9.34 8.66
CA LEU A 34 5.45 8.85 9.94
C LEU A 34 5.12 7.36 9.78
N SER A 35 5.94 6.49 10.34
CA SER A 35 5.73 5.04 10.26
C SER A 35 5.62 4.43 11.65
N ARG A 36 4.80 3.40 11.78
CA ARG A 36 4.68 2.68 13.06
C ARG A 36 6.03 2.20 13.58
N ARG A 37 6.90 1.74 12.67
CA ARG A 37 8.20 1.16 12.98
C ARG A 37 9.23 1.49 11.90
N ASP A 38 10.48 1.42 12.30
CA ASP A 38 11.63 1.27 11.41
C ASP A 38 11.77 -0.21 10.94
N LEU A 39 12.44 -0.41 9.80
CA LEU A 39 12.70 -1.74 9.23
C LEU A 39 13.62 -2.60 10.12
N GLY A 40 14.48 -1.98 10.94
CA GLY A 40 15.30 -2.66 11.95
C GLY A 40 14.51 -3.24 13.12
N ASN A 41 13.21 -2.94 13.25
CA ASN A 41 12.38 -3.50 14.30
C ASN A 41 12.15 -5.02 14.08
N PRO A 42 12.26 -5.87 15.13
CA PRO A 42 11.98 -7.31 15.02
C PRO A 42 10.56 -7.65 14.51
N ALA A 43 9.62 -6.73 14.65
CA ALA A 43 8.25 -6.83 14.18
C ALA A 43 8.00 -6.14 12.82
N ALA A 44 9.05 -5.68 12.11
CA ALA A 44 8.92 -5.09 10.79
C ALA A 44 8.45 -6.11 9.73
N GLY A 45 7.73 -5.64 8.73
CA GLY A 45 7.28 -6.43 7.59
C GLY A 45 7.23 -5.62 6.30
N GLY A 46 6.35 -6.03 5.38
CA GLY A 46 6.27 -5.43 4.05
C GLY A 46 5.98 -3.92 4.02
N SER A 47 5.20 -3.40 4.98
CA SER A 47 4.94 -1.97 5.09
C SER A 47 6.19 -1.16 5.44
N GLU A 48 7.02 -1.68 6.35
CA GLU A 48 8.29 -1.03 6.72
C GLU A 48 9.30 -1.13 5.57
N LEU A 49 9.34 -2.26 4.85
CA LEU A 49 10.17 -2.42 3.65
C LEU A 49 9.78 -1.41 2.55
N LEU A 50 8.48 -1.20 2.31
CA LEU A 50 8.01 -0.19 1.37
C LEU A 50 8.51 1.21 1.74
N VAL A 51 8.33 1.61 3.00
CA VAL A 51 8.74 2.94 3.48
C VAL A 51 10.25 3.10 3.36
N ASP A 52 11.01 2.09 3.74
CA ASP A 52 12.47 2.07 3.66
C ASP A 52 12.94 2.25 2.20
N ARG A 53 12.40 1.48 1.25
CA ARG A 53 12.72 1.61 -0.18
C ARG A 53 12.30 2.94 -0.80
N LEU A 54 11.17 3.49 -0.37
CA LEU A 54 10.76 4.84 -0.78
C LEU A 54 11.72 5.91 -0.22
N ALA A 55 12.12 5.79 1.04
CA ALA A 55 13.02 6.73 1.70
C ALA A 55 14.43 6.69 1.10
N GLU A 56 15.00 5.50 0.88
CA GLU A 56 16.28 5.31 0.20
C GLU A 56 16.23 5.88 -1.23
N GLY A 57 15.19 5.53 -2.00
CA GLY A 57 15.04 5.97 -3.38
C GLY A 57 14.87 7.49 -3.51
N LEU A 58 14.13 8.12 -2.61
CA LEU A 58 14.01 9.59 -2.57
C LEU A 58 15.33 10.25 -2.16
N THR A 59 16.04 9.70 -1.18
CA THR A 59 17.37 10.19 -0.77
C THR A 59 18.36 10.13 -1.93
N ALA A 60 18.38 9.02 -2.68
CA ALA A 60 19.21 8.88 -3.88
C ALA A 60 18.84 9.88 -5.00
N LEU A 61 17.60 10.39 -5.01
CA LEU A 61 17.15 11.45 -5.92
C LEU A 61 17.39 12.87 -5.37
N GLY A 62 18.11 13.01 -4.26
CA GLY A 62 18.51 14.29 -3.66
C GLY A 62 17.49 14.92 -2.71
N HIS A 63 16.51 14.15 -2.24
CA HIS A 63 15.57 14.61 -1.22
C HIS A 63 16.16 14.44 0.18
N GLU A 64 15.87 15.36 1.09
CA GLU A 64 16.18 15.25 2.50
C GLU A 64 15.07 14.46 3.20
N VAL A 65 15.30 13.17 3.43
CA VAL A 65 14.28 12.27 4.01
C VAL A 65 14.52 12.06 5.51
N THR A 66 13.44 12.17 6.28
CA THR A 66 13.41 11.77 7.70
C THR A 66 12.29 10.76 7.96
N LEU A 67 12.62 9.65 8.60
CA LEU A 67 11.64 8.68 9.14
C LEU A 67 11.43 8.94 10.62
N LEU A 68 10.20 9.28 11.02
CA LEU A 68 9.77 9.34 12.41
C LEU A 68 8.99 8.06 12.75
N CYS A 69 9.52 7.24 13.66
CA CYS A 69 8.96 5.92 13.93
C CYS A 69 8.80 5.54 15.40
N GLY A 70 7.96 4.54 15.67
CA GLY A 70 7.90 3.86 16.96
C GLY A 70 9.01 2.79 17.10
N GLY A 71 9.64 2.74 18.26
CA GLY A 71 10.72 1.80 18.56
C GLY A 71 12.12 2.36 18.26
N PRO A 72 13.15 1.49 18.21
CA PRO A 72 14.54 1.92 18.02
C PRO A 72 14.72 2.55 16.62
N ALA A 73 15.57 3.57 16.55
CA ALA A 73 16.00 4.18 15.30
C ALA A 73 17.30 3.48 14.85
N ALA A 74 17.21 2.60 13.85
CA ALA A 74 18.39 1.97 13.27
C ALA A 74 19.14 2.94 12.34
N TYR A 75 20.41 2.63 12.09
CA TYR A 75 21.20 3.34 11.08
C TYR A 75 20.63 3.10 9.68
N ARG A 76 20.50 4.18 8.91
CA ARG A 76 20.10 4.22 7.51
C ARG A 76 20.80 5.38 6.81
N ASP A 77 20.79 5.36 5.49
CA ASP A 77 21.32 6.45 4.65
C ASP A 77 20.44 7.72 4.68
N TYR A 78 19.24 7.60 5.28
CA TYR A 78 18.35 8.70 5.60
C TYR A 78 18.20 8.84 7.12
N ARG A 79 17.70 10.00 7.57
CA ARG A 79 17.59 10.30 9.01
C ARG A 79 16.46 9.49 9.63
N VAL A 80 16.72 8.85 10.78
CA VAL A 80 15.69 8.10 11.54
C VAL A 80 15.57 8.68 12.95
N VAL A 81 14.34 8.99 13.36
CA VAL A 81 14.01 9.59 14.65
C VAL A 81 12.97 8.71 15.34
N SER A 82 13.25 8.31 16.58
CA SER A 82 12.27 7.61 17.40
C SER A 82 11.29 8.58 18.05
N ALA A 83 9.99 8.30 17.93
CA ALA A 83 8.91 8.97 18.63
C ALA A 83 8.46 8.24 19.91
N GLY A 84 9.22 7.25 20.39
CA GLY A 84 8.90 6.46 21.58
C GLY A 84 8.53 5.00 21.27
N GLY A 85 7.97 4.28 22.23
CA GLY A 85 7.64 2.85 22.08
C GLY A 85 6.38 2.56 21.28
N ASP A 86 6.09 1.27 21.08
CA ASP A 86 5.06 0.71 20.17
C ASP A 86 3.62 1.25 20.30
N LEU A 87 3.24 1.80 21.46
CA LEU A 87 1.91 2.39 21.69
C LEU A 87 1.97 3.91 21.89
N GLY A 88 3.05 4.42 22.50
CA GLY A 88 3.20 5.84 22.83
C GLY A 88 3.56 6.72 21.64
N HIS A 89 4.03 6.13 20.54
CA HIS A 89 4.54 6.88 19.40
C HIS A 89 3.45 7.69 18.67
N PHE A 90 2.20 7.23 18.61
CA PHE A 90 1.12 8.00 17.99
C PHE A 90 0.87 9.32 18.73
N LEU A 91 0.83 9.28 20.07
CA LEU A 91 0.62 10.46 20.91
C LEU A 91 1.84 11.40 20.94
N ARG A 92 3.04 10.83 20.83
CA ARG A 92 4.30 11.58 20.89
C ARG A 92 4.76 12.10 19.54
N ALA A 93 4.22 11.60 18.43
CA ALA A 93 4.61 12.02 17.08
C ALA A 93 4.56 13.55 16.89
N PRO A 94 3.52 14.29 17.32
CA PRO A 94 3.52 15.75 17.18
C PRO A 94 4.68 16.42 17.91
N SER A 95 4.90 16.05 19.18
CA SER A 95 6.01 16.60 19.98
C SER A 95 7.37 16.21 19.43
N ALA A 96 7.54 14.97 18.96
CA ALA A 96 8.79 14.49 18.41
C ALA A 96 9.11 15.15 17.07
N PHE A 97 8.09 15.37 16.23
CA PHE A 97 8.17 16.15 15.01
C PHE A 97 8.66 17.57 15.30
N THR A 98 7.99 18.31 16.20
CA THR A 98 8.38 19.69 16.54
C THR A 98 9.78 19.78 17.16
N ARG A 99 10.17 18.84 18.02
CA ARG A 99 11.44 18.90 18.76
C ARG A 99 12.65 18.43 17.97
N HIS A 100 12.48 17.45 17.08
CA HIS A 100 13.61 16.76 16.44
C HIS A 100 13.63 16.94 14.93
N VAL A 101 12.49 17.19 14.29
CA VAL A 101 12.39 17.32 12.84
C VAL A 101 12.24 18.80 12.43
N GLY A 102 11.28 19.51 13.00
CA GLY A 102 10.98 20.91 12.66
C GLY A 102 10.10 21.02 11.42
N ASP A 103 10.52 21.80 10.43
CA ASP A 103 9.75 22.03 9.20
C ASP A 103 10.03 21.00 8.10
N CYS A 104 9.00 20.68 7.30
CA CYS A 104 9.12 19.84 6.12
C CYS A 104 8.23 20.35 4.98
N ASP A 105 8.57 19.98 3.75
CA ASP A 105 7.81 20.38 2.56
C ASP A 105 6.67 19.39 2.26
N LEU A 106 6.78 18.15 2.77
CA LEU A 106 5.74 17.13 2.70
C LEU A 106 5.84 16.18 3.89
N LEU A 107 4.72 15.99 4.59
CA LEU A 107 4.55 14.96 5.61
C LEU A 107 3.79 13.76 5.01
N VAL A 108 4.35 12.57 5.11
CA VAL A 108 3.75 11.32 4.63
C VAL A 108 3.41 10.47 5.85
N GLU A 109 2.13 10.25 6.12
CA GLU A 109 1.74 9.32 7.18
C GLU A 109 1.39 7.94 6.63
N VAL A 110 1.98 6.91 7.24
CA VAL A 110 1.81 5.52 6.81
C VAL A 110 0.67 4.89 7.60
N CYS A 111 -0.42 4.59 6.92
CA CYS A 111 -1.58 3.93 7.47
C CYS A 111 -1.48 2.41 7.30
N ASN A 112 -1.19 1.74 8.43
CA ASN A 112 -1.32 0.30 8.62
C ASN A 112 -2.50 0.00 9.57
N GLY A 113 -3.61 0.74 9.41
CA GLY A 113 -4.88 0.58 10.11
C GLY A 113 -5.44 1.86 10.73
N LEU A 114 -4.62 2.56 11.50
CA LEU A 114 -4.95 3.92 11.94
C LEU A 114 -3.83 4.87 11.49
N PRO A 115 -4.17 5.99 10.84
CA PRO A 115 -3.21 7.04 10.53
C PRO A 115 -2.77 7.77 11.81
N TYR A 116 -1.74 8.60 11.71
CA TYR A 116 -1.29 9.48 12.80
C TYR A 116 -2.22 10.69 13.00
N LEU A 117 -3.23 10.82 12.15
CA LEU A 117 -4.15 11.94 12.11
C LEU A 117 -3.37 13.26 12.01
N ALA A 118 -2.32 13.24 11.18
CA ALA A 118 -1.47 14.40 10.92
C ALA A 118 -2.27 15.69 10.62
N PRO A 119 -3.42 15.65 9.90
CA PRO A 119 -4.22 16.85 9.64
C PRO A 119 -4.73 17.58 10.89
N LEU A 120 -4.76 16.92 12.05
CA LEU A 120 -5.21 17.53 13.31
C LEU A 120 -4.11 18.34 14.00
N TRP A 121 -2.84 18.14 13.65
CA TRP A 121 -1.70 18.76 14.36
C TRP A 121 -0.58 19.28 13.45
N HIS A 122 -0.61 18.98 12.15
CA HIS A 122 0.30 19.49 11.13
C HIS A 122 -0.46 20.35 10.12
N ARG A 123 0.07 21.53 9.80
CA ARG A 123 -0.57 22.52 8.90
C ARG A 123 -0.01 22.53 7.48
N GLY A 124 1.00 21.71 7.19
CA GLY A 124 1.65 21.64 5.88
C GLY A 124 1.09 20.54 4.98
N PRO A 125 1.62 20.43 3.75
CA PRO A 125 1.20 19.41 2.80
C PRO A 125 1.33 18.01 3.40
N THR A 126 0.23 17.25 3.35
CA THR A 126 0.16 15.92 3.94
C THR A 126 -0.31 14.89 2.90
N LEU A 127 0.30 13.71 2.93
CA LEU A 127 -0.03 12.56 2.10
C LEU A 127 -0.27 11.35 3.00
N CYS A 128 -1.35 10.60 2.78
CA CYS A 128 -1.62 9.37 3.53
C CYS A 128 -1.32 8.14 2.68
N LEU A 129 -0.28 7.37 3.02
CA LEU A 129 0.09 6.13 2.35
C LEU A 129 -0.62 4.94 3.03
N VAL A 130 -1.53 4.29 2.33
CA VAL A 130 -2.40 3.22 2.84
C VAL A 130 -1.94 1.87 2.32
N ASN A 131 -1.43 1.02 3.21
CA ASN A 131 -0.96 -0.33 2.85
C ASN A 131 -2.09 -1.36 2.78
N HIS A 132 -3.12 -1.22 3.62
CA HIS A 132 -4.34 -2.03 3.57
C HIS A 132 -5.45 -1.42 4.45
N VAL A 133 -6.69 -1.68 4.07
CA VAL A 133 -7.89 -1.30 4.83
C VAL A 133 -8.29 -2.44 5.78
N HIS A 134 -8.57 -2.14 7.05
CA HIS A 134 -8.81 -3.10 8.13
C HIS A 134 -10.28 -3.46 8.32
N THR A 135 -11.19 -2.99 7.48
CA THR A 135 -12.64 -3.20 7.63
C THR A 135 -13.01 -4.66 7.93
N GLU A 136 -12.35 -5.63 7.27
CA GLU A 136 -12.53 -7.07 7.50
C GLU A 136 -11.77 -7.59 8.75
N LEU A 137 -10.59 -7.03 9.05
CA LEU A 137 -9.79 -7.36 10.24
C LEU A 137 -10.51 -7.00 11.56
N TRP A 138 -11.32 -5.95 11.57
CA TRP A 138 -12.12 -5.60 12.75
C TRP A 138 -13.07 -6.72 13.16
N GLY A 139 -13.71 -7.38 12.17
CA GLY A 139 -14.63 -8.49 12.43
C GLY A 139 -13.94 -9.80 12.82
N MET A 140 -12.71 -10.00 12.35
CA MET A 140 -11.89 -11.17 12.74
C MET A 140 -11.34 -11.04 14.16
N ARG A 141 -10.90 -9.84 14.56
CA ARG A 141 -10.18 -9.64 15.82
C ARG A 141 -11.05 -9.23 17.00
N TYR A 142 -12.21 -8.62 16.76
CA TYR A 142 -13.04 -8.05 17.81
C TYR A 142 -14.50 -8.50 17.71
N PRO A 143 -15.20 -8.64 18.86
CA PRO A 143 -16.63 -8.93 18.87
C PRO A 143 -17.43 -7.78 18.24
N ARG A 144 -18.65 -8.08 17.79
CA ARG A 144 -19.49 -7.21 16.94
C ARG A 144 -19.60 -5.74 17.36
N PRO A 145 -19.84 -5.35 18.64
CA PRO A 145 -19.94 -3.94 18.97
C PRO A 145 -18.61 -3.20 18.79
N ALA A 146 -17.49 -3.80 19.23
CA ALA A 146 -16.16 -3.24 19.08
C ALA A 146 -15.72 -3.17 17.61
N ALA A 147 -16.03 -4.21 16.81
CA ALA A 147 -15.77 -4.21 15.38
C ALA A 147 -16.52 -3.09 14.64
N GLY A 148 -17.78 -2.80 15.05
CA GLY A 148 -18.57 -1.70 14.51
C GLY A 148 -17.96 -0.33 14.80
N ILE A 149 -17.47 -0.12 16.02
CA ILE A 149 -16.77 1.12 16.41
C ILE A 149 -15.48 1.28 15.61
N GLY A 150 -14.68 0.21 15.49
CA GLY A 150 -13.44 0.21 14.71
C GLY A 150 -13.66 0.61 13.25
N ARG A 151 -14.69 0.08 12.59
CA ARG A 151 -15.06 0.46 11.22
C ARG A 151 -15.48 1.93 11.10
N ARG A 152 -16.22 2.47 12.08
CA ARG A 152 -16.60 3.89 12.09
C ARG A 152 -15.39 4.80 12.27
N LEU A 153 -14.47 4.44 13.18
CA LEU A 153 -13.23 5.16 13.40
C LEU A 153 -12.32 5.13 12.17
N GLU A 154 -12.18 3.97 11.52
CA GLU A 154 -11.42 3.83 10.27
C GLU A 154 -12.00 4.71 9.16
N ARG A 155 -13.33 4.67 8.96
CA ARG A 155 -14.01 5.54 8.00
C ARG A 155 -13.73 7.00 8.30
N TRP A 156 -13.96 7.44 9.53
CA TRP A 156 -13.71 8.82 9.94
C TRP A 156 -12.24 9.22 9.73
N ALA A 157 -11.30 8.35 10.08
CA ALA A 157 -9.87 8.62 9.97
C ALA A 157 -9.40 8.74 8.51
N LEU A 158 -9.94 7.92 7.60
CA LEU A 158 -9.49 7.87 6.19
C LEU A 158 -10.30 8.77 5.25
N SER A 159 -11.61 8.91 5.42
CA SER A 159 -12.43 9.79 4.56
C SER A 159 -12.65 11.17 5.17
N GLY A 160 -12.81 11.25 6.50
CA GLY A 160 -13.05 12.50 7.22
C GLY A 160 -11.78 13.29 7.52
N ALA A 161 -10.89 12.76 8.34
CA ALA A 161 -9.69 13.47 8.79
C ALA A 161 -8.72 13.77 7.63
N GLN A 162 -8.68 12.93 6.59
CA GLN A 162 -7.88 13.13 5.38
C GLN A 162 -8.63 13.83 4.24
N ARG A 163 -9.77 14.50 4.49
CA ARG A 163 -10.64 15.04 3.43
C ARG A 163 -9.94 15.96 2.41
N ASP A 164 -8.90 16.69 2.85
CA ASP A 164 -8.18 17.66 2.01
C ASP A 164 -6.85 17.10 1.46
N ASN A 165 -6.51 15.85 1.77
CA ASN A 165 -5.24 15.22 1.39
C ASN A 165 -5.41 14.20 0.27
N LEU A 166 -4.30 13.94 -0.43
CA LEU A 166 -4.17 12.79 -1.31
C LEU A 166 -3.93 11.52 -0.49
N LEU A 167 -4.49 10.41 -0.98
CA LEU A 167 -4.26 9.07 -0.43
C LEU A 167 -3.52 8.23 -1.48
N VAL A 168 -2.45 7.57 -1.06
CA VAL A 168 -1.74 6.59 -1.89
C VAL A 168 -2.18 5.19 -1.50
N ALA A 169 -2.81 4.49 -2.42
CA ALA A 169 -3.13 3.07 -2.29
C ALA A 169 -2.01 2.23 -2.89
N VAL A 170 -1.64 1.13 -2.24
CA VAL A 170 -0.61 0.21 -2.76
C VAL A 170 -1.12 -0.74 -3.85
N SER A 171 -2.43 -0.75 -4.11
CA SER A 171 -3.10 -1.63 -5.08
C SER A 171 -4.45 -1.08 -5.52
N GLU A 172 -4.98 -1.60 -6.63
CA GLU A 172 -6.33 -1.28 -7.11
C GLU A 172 -7.40 -1.78 -6.12
N SER A 173 -7.17 -2.94 -5.49
CA SER A 173 -8.01 -3.40 -4.38
C SER A 173 -8.04 -2.41 -3.22
N THR A 174 -6.89 -1.85 -2.82
CA THR A 174 -6.82 -0.86 -1.74
C THR A 174 -7.50 0.44 -2.14
N ALA A 175 -7.34 0.89 -3.40
CA ALA A 175 -8.04 2.06 -3.92
C ALA A 175 -9.56 1.87 -3.92
N SER A 176 -10.04 0.70 -4.34
CA SER A 176 -11.46 0.34 -4.33
C SER A 176 -12.02 0.32 -2.89
N ALA A 177 -11.26 -0.24 -1.94
CA ALA A 177 -11.64 -0.25 -0.53
C ALA A 177 -11.72 1.17 0.07
N LEU A 178 -10.80 2.06 -0.29
CA LEU A 178 -10.86 3.48 0.10
C LEU A 178 -12.09 4.18 -0.48
N GLY A 179 -12.42 3.92 -1.75
CA GLY A 179 -13.65 4.41 -2.38
C GLY A 179 -14.91 3.94 -1.63
N ALA A 180 -14.96 2.66 -1.25
CA ALA A 180 -16.07 2.11 -0.45
C ALA A 180 -16.19 2.73 0.96
N LEU A 181 -15.11 3.27 1.51
CA LEU A 181 -15.11 4.05 2.76
C LEU A 181 -15.57 5.51 2.57
N GLY A 182 -15.82 5.94 1.33
CA GLY A 182 -16.25 7.29 0.99
C GLY A 182 -15.09 8.26 0.73
N VAL A 183 -13.89 7.77 0.46
CA VAL A 183 -12.80 8.63 -0.05
C VAL A 183 -13.10 8.96 -1.51
N ASP A 184 -13.01 10.25 -1.86
CA ASP A 184 -13.18 10.72 -3.24
C ASP A 184 -12.14 10.06 -4.18
N PRO A 185 -12.57 9.34 -5.23
CA PRO A 185 -11.67 8.73 -6.22
C PRO A 185 -10.65 9.72 -6.82
N GLY A 186 -11.01 10.99 -6.99
CA GLY A 186 -10.11 12.04 -7.49
C GLY A 186 -8.88 12.30 -6.59
N ARG A 187 -8.93 11.85 -5.33
CA ARG A 187 -7.85 11.98 -4.33
C ARG A 187 -7.04 10.71 -4.12
N ILE A 188 -7.42 9.60 -4.76
CA ILE A 188 -6.72 8.32 -4.62
C ILE A 188 -5.71 8.19 -5.76
N ARG A 189 -4.48 7.81 -5.42
CA ARG A 189 -3.42 7.47 -6.38
C ARG A 189 -2.91 6.07 -6.09
N VAL A 190 -2.74 5.25 -7.12
CA VAL A 190 -2.19 3.91 -6.96
C VAL A 190 -0.69 3.92 -7.19
N VAL A 191 0.07 3.47 -6.19
CA VAL A 191 1.52 3.27 -6.28
C VAL A 191 1.82 1.86 -5.82
N HIS A 192 1.99 0.95 -6.78
CA HIS A 192 2.28 -0.45 -6.50
C HIS A 192 3.59 -0.64 -5.75
N ASN A 193 3.59 -1.63 -4.88
CA ASN A 193 4.80 -2.09 -4.21
C ASN A 193 5.83 -2.59 -5.23
N GLY A 194 7.10 -2.33 -4.92
CA GLY A 194 8.20 -2.73 -5.77
C GLY A 194 8.76 -4.11 -5.43
N VAL A 195 9.60 -4.62 -6.32
CA VAL A 195 10.43 -5.80 -6.13
C VAL A 195 11.84 -5.52 -6.65
N GLU A 196 12.82 -6.18 -6.04
CA GLU A 196 14.21 -6.17 -6.53
C GLU A 196 14.33 -6.85 -7.89
N GLU A 197 15.35 -6.45 -8.65
CA GLU A 197 15.76 -7.22 -9.81
C GLU A 197 16.02 -8.69 -9.42
N PRO A 198 15.68 -9.65 -10.28
CA PRO A 198 16.03 -11.03 -10.04
C PRO A 198 17.56 -11.13 -10.13
N GLY A 199 18.21 -11.17 -8.97
CA GLY A 199 19.62 -11.54 -8.88
C GLY A 199 19.88 -12.90 -9.55
N ARG A 200 21.14 -13.32 -9.62
CA ARG A 200 21.52 -14.57 -10.28
C ARG A 200 20.70 -15.76 -9.75
N ARG A 201 19.84 -16.33 -10.59
CA ARG A 201 18.98 -17.45 -10.23
C ARG A 201 19.82 -18.65 -9.78
N THR A 202 19.43 -19.25 -8.66
CA THR A 202 19.94 -20.57 -8.26
C THR A 202 19.06 -21.66 -8.89
N PRO A 203 19.58 -22.89 -9.09
CA PRO A 203 18.77 -23.99 -9.59
C PRO A 203 17.56 -24.27 -8.68
N ARG A 204 16.44 -24.65 -9.30
CA ARG A 204 15.29 -25.23 -8.59
C ARG A 204 15.72 -26.52 -7.87
N SER A 205 15.05 -26.84 -6.77
CA SER A 205 15.23 -28.12 -6.09
C SER A 205 14.85 -29.28 -7.02
N ALA A 206 15.64 -30.35 -7.01
CA ALA A 206 15.32 -31.58 -7.75
C ALA A 206 14.12 -32.33 -7.14
N GLN A 207 13.92 -32.20 -5.83
CA GLN A 207 12.78 -32.74 -5.10
C GLN A 207 11.74 -31.64 -4.84
N PRO A 208 10.44 -31.98 -4.68
CA PRO A 208 9.41 -31.00 -4.39
C PRO A 208 9.74 -30.21 -3.11
N MET A 209 9.87 -28.89 -3.27
CA MET A 209 10.05 -27.95 -2.17
C MET A 209 8.96 -26.88 -2.27
N PHE A 210 8.14 -26.77 -1.23
CA PHE A 210 7.09 -25.78 -1.13
C PHE A 210 7.46 -24.76 -0.07
N LEU A 211 7.20 -23.48 -0.34
CA LEU A 211 7.68 -22.41 0.51
C LEU A 211 6.54 -21.53 0.97
N ALA A 212 6.51 -21.22 2.26
CA ALA A 212 5.71 -20.13 2.82
C ALA A 212 6.65 -19.12 3.46
N VAL A 213 6.47 -17.84 3.16
CA VAL A 213 7.31 -16.77 3.70
C VAL A 213 6.44 -15.68 4.30
N GLY A 214 6.71 -15.30 5.54
CA GLY A 214 6.08 -14.13 6.14
C GLY A 214 6.05 -14.18 7.66
N ARG A 215 5.46 -13.14 8.24
CA ARG A 215 5.26 -13.09 9.69
C ARG A 215 4.29 -14.18 10.14
N LEU A 216 4.61 -14.90 11.20
CA LEU A 216 3.77 -15.96 11.76
C LEU A 216 2.68 -15.36 12.66
N VAL A 217 1.58 -14.94 12.04
CA VAL A 217 0.37 -14.37 12.67
C VAL A 217 -0.89 -15.01 12.09
N GLU A 218 -1.98 -14.98 12.86
CA GLU A 218 -3.24 -15.69 12.58
C GLU A 218 -3.77 -15.50 11.14
N TYR A 219 -3.85 -14.26 10.65
CA TYR A 219 -4.40 -13.98 9.32
C TYR A 219 -3.48 -14.40 8.15
N LYS A 220 -2.23 -14.82 8.43
CA LYS A 220 -1.37 -15.48 7.42
C LYS A 220 -1.70 -16.96 7.25
N ARG A 221 -2.53 -17.53 8.13
CA ARG A 221 -3.10 -18.89 8.02
C ARG A 221 -2.06 -20.00 7.78
N ILE A 222 -0.88 -19.90 8.38
CA ILE A 222 0.14 -20.95 8.25
C ILE A 222 -0.34 -22.28 8.86
N ASP A 223 -1.21 -22.20 9.88
CA ASP A 223 -1.92 -23.35 10.46
C ASP A 223 -2.69 -24.15 9.40
N LEU A 224 -3.21 -23.47 8.36
CA LEU A 224 -3.89 -24.13 7.25
C LEU A 224 -2.91 -24.99 6.45
N LEU A 225 -1.73 -24.46 6.11
CA LEU A 225 -0.75 -25.21 5.33
C LEU A 225 -0.35 -26.49 6.06
N LEU A 226 -0.15 -26.41 7.37
CA LEU A 226 0.19 -27.57 8.20
C LEU A 226 -0.92 -28.64 8.15
N ARG A 227 -2.19 -28.24 8.27
CA ARG A 227 -3.33 -29.17 8.14
C ARG A 227 -3.45 -29.76 6.73
N LEU A 228 -3.27 -28.95 5.69
CA LEU A 228 -3.33 -29.43 4.30
C LEU A 228 -2.15 -30.34 3.98
N TRP A 229 -0.99 -30.10 4.58
CA TRP A 229 0.24 -30.85 4.34
C TRP A 229 0.10 -32.34 4.66
N GLU A 230 -0.64 -32.71 5.70
CA GLU A 230 -0.92 -34.11 6.04
C GLU A 230 -1.58 -34.87 4.88
N ARG A 231 -2.36 -34.17 4.05
CA ARG A 231 -3.09 -34.74 2.91
C ARG A 231 -2.33 -34.58 1.59
N VAL A 232 -1.57 -33.50 1.44
CA VAL A 232 -0.83 -33.19 0.21
C VAL A 232 0.46 -33.98 0.12
N ARG A 233 1.23 -34.10 1.22
CA ARG A 233 2.54 -34.75 1.23
C ARG A 233 2.53 -36.20 0.73
N PRO A 234 1.55 -37.07 1.07
CA PRO A 234 1.51 -38.43 0.53
C PRO A 234 1.37 -38.49 -1.00
N VAL A 235 0.81 -37.44 -1.61
CA VAL A 235 0.60 -37.34 -3.06
C VAL A 235 1.81 -36.70 -3.75
N THR A 236 2.34 -35.62 -3.18
CA THR A 236 3.39 -34.83 -3.83
C THR A 236 4.80 -35.23 -3.42
N GLY A 237 4.97 -35.85 -2.25
CA GLY A 237 6.26 -35.97 -1.57
C GLY A 237 6.83 -34.60 -1.16
N GLY A 238 8.13 -34.58 -0.87
CA GLY A 238 8.90 -33.36 -0.65
C GLY A 238 8.82 -32.75 0.76
N GLU A 239 9.14 -31.46 0.82
CA GLU A 239 9.18 -30.66 2.05
C GLU A 239 8.41 -29.34 1.95
N LEU A 240 7.90 -28.89 3.10
CA LEU A 240 7.30 -27.58 3.30
C LEU A 240 8.22 -26.73 4.16
N VAL A 241 8.86 -25.72 3.55
CA VAL A 241 9.73 -24.76 4.22
C VAL A 241 8.93 -23.53 4.62
N ILE A 242 8.99 -23.17 5.90
CA ILE A 242 8.31 -22.01 6.47
C ILE A 242 9.36 -21.02 6.97
N VAL A 243 9.42 -19.87 6.29
CA VAL A 243 10.35 -18.79 6.57
C VAL A 243 9.63 -17.66 7.28
N GLY A 244 10.19 -17.22 8.40
CA GLY A 244 9.71 -16.09 9.17
C GLY A 244 9.55 -16.40 10.66
N ASP A 245 9.09 -15.41 11.39
CA ASP A 245 8.87 -15.49 12.83
C ASP A 245 7.62 -14.69 13.22
N GLY A 246 7.14 -14.88 14.43
CA GLY A 246 5.96 -14.21 14.94
C GLY A 246 5.36 -14.89 16.16
N PRO A 247 4.33 -14.28 16.76
CA PRO A 247 3.71 -14.78 17.98
C PRO A 247 3.16 -16.22 17.83
N GLU A 248 2.77 -16.63 16.62
CA GLU A 248 2.24 -17.98 16.38
C GLU A 248 3.32 -19.07 16.25
N ARG A 249 4.62 -18.71 16.23
CA ARG A 249 5.71 -19.66 15.90
C ARG A 249 5.65 -20.95 16.72
N ARG A 250 5.65 -20.83 18.05
CA ARG A 250 5.63 -22.00 18.96
C ARG A 250 4.42 -22.89 18.74
N ARG A 251 3.25 -22.28 18.52
CA ARG A 251 2.00 -23.02 18.26
C ARG A 251 2.08 -23.76 16.92
N LEU A 252 2.62 -23.12 15.88
CA LEU A 252 2.75 -23.72 14.54
C LEU A 252 3.79 -24.84 14.51
N GLU A 253 4.92 -24.68 15.20
CA GLU A 253 5.93 -25.74 15.34
C GLU A 253 5.34 -26.98 16.04
N ALA A 254 4.47 -26.79 17.03
CA ALA A 254 3.76 -27.90 17.69
C ALA A 254 2.73 -28.61 16.80
N LEU A 255 2.25 -27.97 15.73
CA LEU A 255 1.32 -28.54 14.74
C LEU A 255 2.05 -29.16 13.53
N ALA A 256 3.37 -29.05 13.48
CA ALA A 256 4.14 -29.42 12.32
C ALA A 256 4.24 -30.95 12.17
N GLY A 257 3.84 -31.44 10.99
CA GLY A 257 4.02 -32.84 10.61
C GLY A 257 5.40 -33.13 9.98
N PRO A 258 5.64 -34.38 9.56
CA PRO A 258 6.88 -34.77 8.88
C PRO A 258 7.17 -33.92 7.63
N GLY A 259 8.43 -33.55 7.43
CA GLY A 259 8.86 -32.79 6.25
C GLY A 259 8.49 -31.31 6.29
N VAL A 260 8.08 -30.76 7.43
CA VAL A 260 7.93 -29.32 7.64
C VAL A 260 9.20 -28.76 8.29
N VAL A 261 9.75 -27.67 7.75
CA VAL A 261 10.98 -27.03 8.25
C VAL A 261 10.71 -25.57 8.57
N PHE A 262 10.93 -25.16 9.82
CA PHE A 262 10.89 -23.75 10.22
C PHE A 262 12.31 -23.18 10.26
N THR A 263 12.59 -22.18 9.42
CA THR A 263 13.92 -21.57 9.35
C THR A 263 14.10 -20.39 10.32
N GLY A 264 13.00 -19.86 10.85
CA GLY A 264 13.00 -18.53 11.47
C GLY A 264 13.20 -17.42 10.43
N ARG A 265 13.68 -16.25 10.88
CA ARG A 265 14.07 -15.16 9.97
C ARG A 265 15.37 -15.54 9.26
N VAL A 266 15.43 -15.27 7.96
CA VAL A 266 16.61 -15.51 7.12
C VAL A 266 17.09 -14.21 6.49
N SER A 267 18.33 -14.18 5.98
CA SER A 267 18.85 -13.05 5.22
C SER A 267 18.16 -12.91 3.86
N ASP A 268 18.33 -11.77 3.19
CA ASP A 268 17.76 -11.57 1.85
C ASP A 268 18.39 -12.50 0.80
N GLU A 269 19.68 -12.84 0.96
CA GLU A 269 20.37 -13.82 0.11
C GLU A 269 19.77 -15.22 0.29
N GLU A 270 19.52 -15.62 1.54
CA GLU A 270 18.93 -16.92 1.84
C GLU A 270 17.46 -16.98 1.40
N LYS A 271 16.69 -15.91 1.61
CA LYS A 271 15.34 -15.78 1.05
C LYS A 271 15.36 -15.90 -0.47
N HIS A 272 16.31 -15.25 -1.14
CA HIS A 272 16.48 -15.36 -2.60
C HIS A 272 16.76 -16.82 -3.02
N ARG A 273 17.68 -17.51 -2.34
CA ARG A 273 17.99 -18.92 -2.60
C ARG A 273 16.76 -19.81 -2.45
N LEU A 274 16.02 -19.66 -1.35
CA LEU A 274 14.81 -20.43 -1.07
C LEU A 274 13.72 -20.17 -2.12
N LEU A 275 13.48 -18.91 -2.50
CA LEU A 275 12.52 -18.56 -3.53
C LEU A 275 12.87 -19.19 -4.89
N CYS A 276 14.15 -19.19 -5.28
CA CYS A 276 14.62 -19.85 -6.50
C CYS A 276 14.51 -21.39 -6.43
N ALA A 277 14.84 -21.99 -5.28
CA ALA A 277 14.82 -23.43 -5.10
C ALA A 277 13.39 -24.01 -5.07
N SER A 278 12.42 -23.23 -4.60
CA SER A 278 11.05 -23.67 -4.39
C SER A 278 10.31 -23.94 -5.68
N TRP A 279 9.47 -24.96 -5.70
CA TRP A 279 8.55 -25.25 -6.81
C TRP A 279 7.36 -24.28 -6.78
N LEU A 280 6.78 -24.06 -5.60
CA LEU A 280 5.62 -23.19 -5.38
C LEU A 280 5.85 -22.31 -4.15
N LEU A 281 5.40 -21.06 -4.22
CA LEU A 281 5.12 -20.26 -3.04
C LEU A 281 3.66 -20.49 -2.61
N LEU A 282 3.45 -20.85 -1.34
CA LEU A 282 2.13 -21.01 -0.74
C LEU A 282 1.85 -19.80 0.15
N HIS A 283 0.80 -19.05 -0.21
CA HIS A 283 0.46 -17.80 0.44
C HIS A 283 -1.03 -17.76 0.85
N PRO A 284 -1.42 -18.53 1.89
CA PRO A 284 -2.82 -18.72 2.27
C PRO A 284 -3.38 -17.54 3.11
N SER A 285 -2.83 -16.34 2.96
CA SER A 285 -3.24 -15.21 3.78
C SER A 285 -4.70 -14.84 3.51
N ALA A 286 -5.46 -14.60 4.59
CA ALA A 286 -6.86 -14.18 4.50
C ALA A 286 -7.01 -12.70 4.14
N VAL A 287 -6.01 -11.87 4.41
CA VAL A 287 -6.03 -10.42 4.14
C VAL A 287 -4.66 -9.97 3.66
N GLU A 288 -4.64 -9.27 2.54
CA GLU A 288 -3.45 -8.68 1.95
C GLU A 288 -3.70 -7.29 1.37
N GLY A 289 -2.66 -6.46 1.39
CA GLY A 289 -2.64 -5.22 0.62
C GLY A 289 -2.10 -5.41 -0.80
N TRP A 290 -1.11 -6.31 -0.94
CA TRP A 290 -0.42 -6.61 -2.21
C TRP A 290 0.17 -8.03 -2.22
N GLY A 291 0.77 -8.48 -1.10
CA GLY A 291 1.56 -9.72 -1.08
C GLY A 291 2.95 -9.54 -1.69
N LEU A 292 3.82 -8.73 -1.05
CA LEU A 292 5.19 -8.47 -1.54
C LEU A 292 5.95 -9.74 -1.91
N VAL A 293 5.89 -10.77 -1.06
CA VAL A 293 6.61 -12.03 -1.29
C VAL A 293 6.11 -12.82 -2.50
N VAL A 294 4.85 -12.64 -2.91
CA VAL A 294 4.31 -13.21 -4.15
C VAL A 294 5.03 -12.60 -5.35
N THR A 295 5.25 -11.28 -5.34
CA THR A 295 6.01 -10.60 -6.41
C THR A 295 7.51 -10.96 -6.34
N GLU A 296 8.07 -11.11 -5.13
CA GLU A 296 9.43 -11.64 -4.95
C GLU A 296 9.56 -13.04 -5.57
N ALA A 297 8.67 -13.98 -5.27
CA ALA A 297 8.65 -15.31 -5.88
C ALA A 297 8.51 -15.24 -7.41
N ALA A 298 7.58 -14.41 -7.89
CA ALA A 298 7.31 -14.23 -9.32
C ALA A 298 8.57 -13.84 -10.10
N THR A 299 9.37 -12.88 -9.62
CA THR A 299 10.63 -12.49 -10.29
C THR A 299 11.66 -13.64 -10.41
N ARG A 300 11.63 -14.60 -9.48
CA ARG A 300 12.48 -15.80 -9.50
C ARG A 300 11.88 -16.93 -10.34
N GLY A 301 10.72 -16.72 -10.96
CA GLY A 301 10.02 -17.73 -11.75
C GLY A 301 9.24 -18.73 -10.90
N THR A 302 8.97 -18.42 -9.63
CA THR A 302 8.24 -19.30 -8.72
C THR A 302 6.78 -18.88 -8.67
N PRO A 303 5.85 -19.67 -9.25
CA PRO A 303 4.44 -19.33 -9.20
C PRO A 303 3.89 -19.50 -7.79
N SER A 304 2.83 -18.76 -7.50
CA SER A 304 2.22 -18.71 -6.16
C SER A 304 0.82 -19.32 -6.16
N ILE A 305 0.46 -19.97 -5.06
CA ILE A 305 -0.92 -20.36 -4.75
C ILE A 305 -1.38 -19.51 -3.57
N GLY A 306 -2.47 -18.77 -3.75
CA GLY A 306 -3.03 -17.90 -2.73
C GLY A 306 -4.55 -17.99 -2.68
N PHE A 307 -5.16 -17.42 -1.64
CA PHE A 307 -6.60 -17.23 -1.66
C PHE A 307 -7.00 -16.10 -2.59
N ASP A 308 -8.19 -16.22 -3.17
CA ASP A 308 -8.79 -15.18 -3.97
C ASP A 308 -9.33 -14.04 -3.09
N VAL A 309 -8.42 -13.21 -2.61
CA VAL A 309 -8.69 -12.06 -1.73
C VAL A 309 -8.14 -10.77 -2.32
N PRO A 310 -8.69 -9.59 -1.93
CA PRO A 310 -8.09 -8.29 -2.24
C PRO A 310 -6.58 -8.27 -1.97
N GLY A 311 -5.82 -7.53 -2.77
CA GLY A 311 -4.36 -7.49 -2.71
C GLY A 311 -3.69 -8.63 -3.49
N LEU A 312 -4.09 -9.89 -3.26
CA LEU A 312 -3.55 -11.03 -4.03
C LEU A 312 -4.06 -11.06 -5.47
N ARG A 313 -5.30 -10.62 -5.70
CA ARG A 313 -5.84 -10.38 -7.05
C ARG A 313 -5.04 -9.37 -7.87
N ASP A 314 -4.32 -8.46 -7.20
CA ASP A 314 -3.53 -7.44 -7.88
C ASP A 314 -2.15 -7.97 -8.27
N SER A 315 -1.54 -8.81 -7.41
CA SER A 315 -0.21 -9.36 -7.62
C SER A 315 -0.18 -10.67 -8.42
N VAL A 316 -1.26 -11.47 -8.39
CA VAL A 316 -1.41 -12.73 -9.14
C VAL A 316 -2.50 -12.60 -10.20
N ASP A 317 -2.12 -12.93 -11.43
CA ASP A 317 -3.05 -13.23 -12.52
C ASP A 317 -3.42 -14.72 -12.47
N ASP A 318 -4.67 -15.02 -12.12
CA ASP A 318 -5.16 -16.38 -11.85
C ASP A 318 -5.11 -17.27 -13.09
N GLY A 319 -4.61 -18.49 -12.93
CA GLY A 319 -4.40 -19.44 -14.03
C GLY A 319 -3.23 -19.11 -14.96
N VAL A 320 -2.67 -17.90 -14.88
CA VAL A 320 -1.59 -17.43 -15.76
C VAL A 320 -0.25 -17.34 -15.03
N THR A 321 -0.21 -16.68 -13.88
CA THR A 321 1.04 -16.45 -13.10
C THR A 321 1.08 -17.24 -11.79
N GLY A 322 -0.05 -17.86 -11.44
CA GLY A 322 -0.26 -18.60 -10.21
C GLY A 322 -1.70 -19.10 -10.16
N ALA A 323 -2.15 -19.48 -8.96
CA ALA A 323 -3.53 -19.90 -8.74
C ALA A 323 -4.14 -19.13 -7.55
N LEU A 324 -5.30 -18.52 -7.79
CA LEU A 324 -6.13 -17.92 -6.75
C LEU A 324 -7.36 -18.78 -6.53
N VAL A 325 -7.52 -19.26 -5.29
CA VAL A 325 -8.55 -20.26 -4.97
C VAL A 325 -9.51 -19.76 -3.91
N ARG A 326 -10.69 -20.38 -3.84
CA ARG A 326 -11.69 -20.15 -2.80
C ARG A 326 -11.90 -21.42 -2.00
N GLY A 327 -11.59 -21.37 -0.71
CA GLY A 327 -11.76 -22.50 0.22
C GLY A 327 -10.57 -23.45 0.30
N GLU A 328 -10.49 -24.16 1.42
CA GLU A 328 -9.34 -25.00 1.79
C GLU A 328 -9.17 -26.21 0.85
N SER A 329 -10.26 -26.84 0.43
CA SER A 329 -10.22 -27.98 -0.50
C SER A 329 -9.69 -27.58 -1.88
N ALA A 330 -10.07 -26.41 -2.40
CA ALA A 330 -9.55 -25.90 -3.67
C ALA A 330 -8.06 -25.56 -3.57
N PHE A 331 -7.61 -25.05 -2.41
CA PHE A 331 -6.19 -24.80 -2.15
C PHE A 331 -5.36 -26.08 -2.17
N ALA A 332 -5.81 -27.13 -1.50
CA ALA A 332 -5.14 -28.44 -1.55
C ALA A 332 -5.12 -29.03 -2.96
N ALA A 333 -6.23 -28.93 -3.69
CA ALA A 333 -6.33 -29.42 -5.07
C ALA A 333 -5.36 -28.68 -6.01
N ALA A 334 -5.30 -27.34 -5.94
CA ALA A 334 -4.38 -26.53 -6.72
C ALA A 334 -2.91 -26.84 -6.37
N TRP A 335 -2.61 -27.07 -5.08
CA TRP A 335 -1.28 -27.46 -4.62
C TRP A 335 -0.86 -28.80 -5.23
N CYS A 336 -1.68 -29.86 -5.10
CA CYS A 336 -1.37 -31.15 -5.71
C CYS A 336 -1.25 -31.04 -7.24
N ALA A 337 -2.16 -30.34 -7.91
CA ALA A 337 -2.16 -30.20 -9.36
C ALA A 337 -0.88 -29.54 -9.88
N LEU A 338 -0.47 -28.41 -9.30
CA LEU A 338 0.74 -27.69 -9.74
C LEU A 338 2.04 -28.36 -9.27
N ALA A 339 2.01 -29.15 -8.20
CA ALA A 339 3.15 -29.96 -7.80
C ALA A 339 3.42 -31.09 -8.81
N LEU A 340 2.37 -31.75 -9.30
CA LEU A 340 2.47 -32.88 -10.21
C LEU A 340 2.65 -32.47 -11.68
N ASP A 341 2.24 -31.25 -12.06
CA ASP A 341 2.35 -30.74 -13.43
C ASP A 341 3.55 -29.79 -13.59
N HIS A 342 4.68 -30.35 -13.99
CA HIS A 342 5.93 -29.60 -14.21
C HIS A 342 5.78 -28.54 -15.30
N GLU A 343 5.15 -28.87 -16.44
CA GLU A 343 5.05 -27.95 -17.58
C GLU A 343 4.20 -26.74 -17.24
N ARG A 344 3.04 -26.96 -16.61
CA ARG A 344 2.17 -25.87 -16.18
C ARG A 344 2.82 -25.00 -15.13
N ARG A 345 3.50 -25.59 -14.14
CA ARG A 345 4.23 -24.84 -13.11
C ARG A 345 5.31 -23.96 -13.73
N GLU A 346 6.10 -24.49 -14.66
CA GLU A 346 7.16 -23.74 -15.34
C GLU A 346 6.60 -22.64 -16.25
N ALA A 347 5.49 -22.91 -16.96
CA ALA A 347 4.80 -21.89 -17.75
C ALA A 347 4.29 -20.73 -16.88
N MET A 348 3.63 -21.05 -15.76
CA MET A 348 3.17 -20.04 -14.81
C MET A 348 4.32 -19.24 -14.21
N GLY A 349 5.42 -19.92 -13.85
CA GLY A 349 6.62 -19.28 -13.34
C GLY A 349 7.21 -18.26 -14.32
N ARG A 350 7.33 -18.62 -15.60
CA ARG A 350 7.79 -17.69 -16.64
C ARG A 350 6.86 -16.48 -16.80
N ALA A 351 5.55 -16.72 -16.86
CA ALA A 351 4.57 -15.64 -16.96
C ALA A 351 4.62 -14.71 -15.73
N ALA A 352 4.79 -15.28 -14.53
CA ALA A 352 4.94 -14.53 -13.29
C ALA A 352 6.18 -13.63 -13.33
N ALA A 353 7.32 -14.15 -13.81
CA ALA A 353 8.55 -13.36 -13.94
C ALA A 353 8.38 -12.15 -14.87
N VAL A 354 7.77 -12.37 -16.05
CA VAL A 354 7.49 -11.29 -17.02
C VAL A 354 6.53 -10.25 -16.42
N ARG A 355 5.48 -10.68 -15.72
CA ARG A 355 4.56 -9.75 -15.05
C ARG A 355 5.28 -8.92 -13.98
N ALA A 356 6.16 -9.55 -13.20
CA ALA A 356 6.84 -8.90 -12.08
C ALA A 356 7.82 -7.79 -12.50
N GLU A 357 8.30 -7.80 -13.74
CA GLU A 357 9.11 -6.71 -14.32
C GLU A 357 8.42 -5.35 -14.28
N ARG A 358 7.09 -5.32 -14.24
CA ARG A 358 6.29 -4.08 -14.17
C ARG A 358 6.38 -3.38 -12.80
N TYR A 359 6.83 -4.10 -11.77
CA TYR A 359 6.76 -3.68 -10.38
C TYR A 359 8.14 -3.42 -9.77
N ARG A 360 9.06 -2.79 -10.49
CA ARG A 360 10.39 -2.46 -9.92
C ARG A 360 10.34 -1.33 -8.91
N TRP A 361 11.18 -1.41 -7.87
CA TRP A 361 11.34 -0.34 -6.88
C TRP A 361 11.64 1.01 -7.52
N ALA A 362 12.50 1.07 -8.54
CA ALA A 362 12.77 2.31 -9.28
C ALA A 362 11.49 2.95 -9.88
N THR A 363 10.56 2.13 -10.37
CA THR A 363 9.26 2.61 -10.88
C THR A 363 8.36 3.06 -9.74
N THR A 364 8.29 2.30 -8.64
CA THR A 364 7.55 2.66 -7.43
C THR A 364 8.00 4.02 -6.86
N VAL A 365 9.31 4.22 -6.71
CA VAL A 365 9.91 5.48 -6.22
C VAL A 365 9.57 6.65 -7.15
N ARG A 366 9.72 6.49 -8.47
CA ARG A 366 9.37 7.55 -9.44
C ARG A 366 7.90 7.93 -9.38
N ARG A 367 7.00 6.94 -9.31
CA ARG A 367 5.54 7.18 -9.19
C ARG A 367 5.20 7.86 -7.87
N PHE A 368 5.78 7.38 -6.77
CA PHE A 368 5.59 8.01 -5.45
C PHE A 368 6.06 9.46 -5.46
N ARG A 369 7.25 9.76 -6.01
CA ARG A 369 7.77 11.12 -6.13
C ARG A 369 6.84 12.05 -6.91
N ALA A 370 6.22 11.55 -7.98
CA ALA A 370 5.24 12.31 -8.75
C ALA A 370 4.00 12.66 -7.90
N VAL A 371 3.47 11.70 -7.14
CA VAL A 371 2.34 11.93 -6.23
C VAL A 371 2.71 12.85 -5.07
N ALA A 372 3.91 12.71 -4.51
CA ALA A 372 4.45 13.61 -3.49
C ALA A 372 4.54 15.06 -4.00
N THR A 373 4.95 15.24 -5.25
CA THR A 373 5.00 16.54 -5.92
C THR A 373 3.60 17.12 -6.12
N GLU A 374 2.64 16.28 -6.52
CA GLU A 374 1.23 16.67 -6.65
C GLU A 374 0.64 17.13 -5.29
N ALA A 375 0.90 16.37 -4.22
CA ALA A 375 0.42 16.70 -2.87
C ALA A 375 0.96 18.05 -2.38
N ALA A 376 2.25 18.30 -2.57
CA ALA A 376 2.88 19.58 -2.22
C ALA A 376 2.28 20.76 -3.00
N ALA A 377 2.00 20.58 -4.31
CA ALA A 377 1.39 21.62 -5.14
C ALA A 377 -0.06 21.96 -4.74
N ARG A 378 -0.89 20.95 -4.49
CA ARG A 378 -2.31 21.14 -4.12
C ARG A 378 -2.47 21.97 -2.84
N HIS A 379 -1.56 21.80 -1.89
CA HIS A 379 -1.56 22.59 -0.67
C HIS A 379 -1.15 24.06 -0.92
N GLY A 380 -0.20 24.29 -1.84
CA GLY A 380 0.24 25.64 -2.22
C GLY A 380 -0.82 26.47 -2.95
N THR A 381 -1.75 25.82 -3.67
CA THR A 381 -2.89 26.49 -4.33
C THR A 381 -4.07 26.72 -3.38
N ALA A 382 -4.31 25.81 -2.43
CA ALA A 382 -5.37 25.95 -1.41
C ALA A 382 -5.06 27.04 -0.35
N GLY A 383 -3.78 27.36 -0.13
CA GLY A 383 -3.33 28.33 0.89
C GLY A 383 -3.29 29.81 0.46
N ARG A 384 -3.66 30.17 -0.78
CA ARG A 384 -3.79 31.59 -1.18
C ARG A 384 -5.24 32.03 -0.92
N PRO A 385 -5.53 32.82 0.14
CA PRO A 385 -6.83 33.48 0.21
C PRO A 385 -7.00 34.32 -1.05
N GLY A 386 -8.18 34.22 -1.67
CA GLY A 386 -8.49 34.78 -2.97
C GLY A 386 -7.91 36.18 -3.15
N GLY A 387 -7.09 36.34 -4.19
CA GLY A 387 -6.73 37.65 -4.69
C GLY A 387 -8.03 38.38 -4.97
N VAL A 388 -8.25 39.45 -4.21
CA VAL A 388 -9.26 40.46 -4.46
C VAL A 388 -9.28 40.71 -5.97
N THR A 389 -10.38 40.34 -6.64
CA THR A 389 -10.70 40.87 -7.95
C THR A 389 -10.65 42.37 -7.80
N ALA A 390 -9.58 42.99 -8.31
CA ALA A 390 -9.48 44.42 -8.44
C ALA A 390 -10.65 44.85 -9.31
N ARG A 391 -11.71 45.37 -8.68
CA ARG A 391 -12.77 46.08 -9.37
C ARG A 391 -12.10 47.24 -10.08
N HIS A 392 -11.94 47.11 -11.39
CA HIS A 392 -11.66 48.24 -12.26
C HIS A 392 -12.83 49.20 -12.11
N ARG A 393 -12.61 50.28 -11.37
CA ARG A 393 -13.55 51.37 -11.18
C ARG A 393 -13.53 52.17 -12.48
N ALA A 394 -14.36 51.77 -13.45
CA ALA A 394 -14.63 52.59 -14.62
C ALA A 394 -15.44 53.81 -14.17
N THR A 395 -14.78 54.97 -14.13
CA THR A 395 -15.43 56.27 -14.09
C THR A 395 -16.07 56.51 -15.46
N GLY A 396 -17.38 56.24 -15.55
CA GLY A 396 -18.23 56.57 -16.69
C GLY A 396 -19.33 57.52 -16.23
N ARG A 397 -19.24 58.75 -16.73
CA ARG A 397 -20.11 59.91 -16.47
C ARG A 397 -21.46 59.73 -17.17
N ASP A 398 -22.46 60.43 -16.64
CA ASP A 398 -23.89 60.45 -16.97
C ASP A 398 -24.27 60.55 -18.46
N GLY A 399 -25.46 60.03 -18.79
CA GLY A 399 -26.12 60.31 -20.08
C GLY A 399 -27.44 59.55 -20.36
N ALA A 400 -28.53 60.00 -19.73
CA ALA A 400 -29.89 60.15 -20.29
C ALA A 400 -30.74 58.92 -20.78
N THR A 401 -31.84 58.71 -20.04
CA THR A 401 -33.27 58.55 -20.45
C THR A 401 -33.70 57.59 -21.57
N ALA A 402 -34.57 56.62 -21.25
CA ALA A 402 -36.04 56.66 -21.49
C ALA A 402 -36.69 55.26 -21.70
N HIS A 403 -37.88 55.11 -21.12
CA HIS A 403 -39.01 54.25 -21.49
C HIS A 403 -38.93 52.71 -21.44
N ALA A 404 -39.75 52.13 -20.55
CA ALA A 404 -40.50 50.88 -20.75
C ALA A 404 -41.94 51.24 -21.23
N PRO A 405 -42.88 50.30 -21.52
CA PRO A 405 -42.82 48.83 -21.49
C PRO A 405 -43.48 48.15 -22.72
N GLY A 406 -43.49 46.81 -22.77
CA GLY A 406 -44.47 46.06 -23.56
C GLY A 406 -44.00 44.68 -24.00
N ASP A 407 -44.58 43.65 -23.38
CA ASP A 407 -44.56 42.28 -23.91
C ASP A 407 -45.98 41.72 -23.75
N PRO A 408 -46.67 41.31 -24.84
CA PRO A 408 -47.86 40.50 -24.76
C PRO A 408 -47.62 39.11 -25.36
N ASP A 409 -47.77 38.12 -24.49
CA ASP A 409 -48.82 37.10 -24.55
C ASP A 409 -48.93 36.10 -25.73
N ALA A 410 -49.42 34.92 -25.34
CA ALA A 410 -50.03 33.82 -26.11
C ALA A 410 -49.09 32.94 -26.97
N GLY A 411 -49.22 31.63 -26.99
CA GLY A 411 -50.22 30.70 -26.48
C GLY A 411 -49.82 29.29 -26.97
N THR A 412 -49.87 28.26 -26.13
CA THR A 412 -51.03 27.37 -25.88
C THR A 412 -51.02 26.08 -26.69
N HIS A 413 -51.12 24.99 -25.92
CA HIS A 413 -51.79 23.71 -26.19
C HIS A 413 -51.12 22.74 -27.21
N ASP A 414 -51.11 21.43 -27.01
CA ASP A 414 -52.06 20.63 -26.23
C ASP A 414 -51.45 19.31 -25.72
N ARG A 415 -52.08 18.80 -24.66
CA ARG A 415 -52.02 17.44 -24.11
C ARG A 415 -52.49 16.44 -25.18
N ALA A 416 -52.16 15.16 -25.09
CA ALA A 416 -52.86 14.09 -24.35
C ALA A 416 -52.58 12.81 -25.19
N ASP A 417 -52.58 11.55 -24.76
CA ASP A 417 -52.88 10.83 -23.53
C ASP A 417 -52.73 9.32 -23.89
N LEU A 418 -52.81 8.42 -22.89
CA LEU A 418 -53.14 6.98 -23.03
C LEU A 418 -52.00 6.03 -23.52
N ARG A 419 -51.77 4.81 -23.01
CA ARG A 419 -52.47 3.90 -22.07
C ARG A 419 -51.57 2.68 -21.76
N ARG A 420 -51.69 2.20 -20.50
CA ARG A 420 -51.80 0.79 -20.02
C ARG A 420 -50.73 -0.28 -20.33
N ALA A 421 -50.31 -0.94 -19.23
CA ALA A 421 -49.72 -2.27 -19.11
C ALA A 421 -50.69 -3.42 -19.53
N PRO A 422 -50.24 -4.69 -19.63
CA PRO A 422 -50.24 -5.57 -18.44
C PRO A 422 -49.17 -6.72 -18.36
N VAL A 423 -48.90 -7.12 -17.11
CA VAL A 423 -48.71 -8.46 -16.47
C VAL A 423 -48.53 -9.75 -17.32
N GLY A 424 -47.58 -10.61 -16.89
CA GLY A 424 -47.58 -12.09 -17.01
C GLY A 424 -46.20 -12.71 -16.67
N ARG A 425 -45.93 -13.22 -15.45
CA ARG A 425 -45.98 -14.61 -14.91
C ARG A 425 -44.95 -15.64 -15.46
N ALA A 426 -44.15 -16.15 -14.51
CA ALA A 426 -43.67 -17.52 -14.27
C ALA A 426 -43.11 -18.38 -15.43
N GLU A 427 -41.83 -18.74 -15.33
CA GLU A 427 -41.33 -20.09 -15.00
C GLU A 427 -39.93 -20.00 -14.37
#